data_AF-A0A650CH18-F1
#
_entry.id   AF-A0A650CH18-F1
#
_cell.length_a   1.000
_cell.length_b   1.000
_cell.length_c   1.000
_cell.angle_alpha   90.00
_cell.angle_beta   90.00
_cell.angle_gamma   90.00
#
_symmetry.space_group_name_H-M   'P 1'
#
loop_
_entity.id
_entity.type
_entity.pdbx_description
1 polymer ?
#
loop_
_entity_poly.entity_id
_entity_poly.type
_entity_poly.pdbx_seq_one_letter_code
_entity_poly.pdbx_strand_id
1 'polypeptide(L)' 'MKISNVEAKYVLNLKNRQVVVEESRNEKGEKIYSFYVLTSAKLSNGEDWNEDLSNAKTIEKREDLPENLRKILRNVLSSL' A
#
# COMPACT_ATOMS: atom_id res chain seq x y z
N MET A 1 -7.05 17.30 -0.40
CA MET A 1 -6.56 16.86 0.92
C MET A 1 -5.07 16.60 0.78
N LYS A 2 -4.22 17.18 1.64
CA LYS A 2 -2.77 17.01 1.56
C LYS A 2 -2.31 15.95 2.57
N ILE A 3 -1.46 15.02 2.12
CA ILE A 3 -0.79 14.05 3.00
C ILE A 3 0.38 14.78 3.69
N SER A 4 0.42 14.73 5.01
CA SER A 4 1.48 15.33 5.81
C SER A 4 2.63 14.36 6.09
N ASN A 5 2.34 13.05 6.20
CA ASN A 5 3.35 12.02 6.47
C ASN A 5 2.87 10.65 5.96
N VAL A 6 3.79 9.85 5.40
CA VAL A 6 3.61 8.42 5.16
C VAL A 6 4.24 7.66 6.33
N GLU A 7 3.40 7.12 7.21
CA GLU A 7 3.81 6.48 8.46
C GLU A 7 4.38 5.08 8.24
N ALA A 8 3.82 4.33 7.28
CA ALA A 8 4.26 2.98 6.95
C ALA A 8 3.85 2.60 5.52
N LYS A 9 4.66 1.74 4.89
CA LYS A 9 4.34 1.10 3.62
C LYS A 9 4.52 -0.41 3.77
N TYR A 10 3.59 -1.20 3.25
CA TYR A 10 3.63 -2.66 3.24
C TYR A 10 3.44 -3.19 1.84
N VAL A 11 4.15 -4.26 1.49
CA VAL A 11 3.93 -5.01 0.25
C VAL A 11 3.36 -6.38 0.61
N LEU A 12 2.22 -6.73 0.01
CA LEU A 12 1.51 -7.98 0.23
C LEU A 12 1.45 -8.77 -1.07
N ASN A 13 1.90 -10.02 -1.01
CA ASN A 13 1.70 -10.98 -2.09
C ASN A 13 0.30 -11.61 -1.93
N LEU A 14 -0.64 -11.18 -2.77
CA LEU A 14 -2.02 -11.70 -2.77
C LEU A 14 -2.27 -12.51 -4.04
N LYS A 15 -2.16 -13.84 -3.93
CA LYS A 15 -2.28 -14.79 -5.06
C LYS A 15 -1.34 -14.39 -6.20
N ASN A 16 -1.87 -13.78 -7.25
CA ASN A 16 -1.16 -13.41 -8.48
C ASN A 16 -0.89 -11.89 -8.58
N ARG A 17 -1.12 -11.13 -7.52
CA ARG A 17 -0.96 -9.67 -7.51
C ARG A 17 -0.15 -9.24 -6.29
N GLN A 18 0.76 -8.29 -6.50
CA GLN A 18 1.36 -7.53 -5.41
C GLN A 18 0.50 -6.31 -5.11
N VAL A 19 0.14 -6.15 -3.85
CA VAL A 19 -0.64 -5.02 -3.35
C VAL A 19 0.24 -4.23 -2.38
N VAL A 20 0.28 -2.92 -2.58
CA VAL A 20 0.89 -1.98 -1.66
C VAL A 20 -0.19 -1.43 -0.76
N VAL A 21 0.13 -1.37 0.54
CA VAL A 21 -0.67 -0.69 1.55
C VAL A 21 0.15 0.44 2.11
N GLU A 22 -0.38 1.64 1.99
CA GLU A 22 0.23 2.83 2.58
C GLU A 22 -0.64 3.32 3.75
N GLU A 23 0.00 3.48 4.90
CA GLU A 23 -0.57 4.19 6.04
C GLU A 23 -0.04 5.62 6.01
N SER A 24 -0.92 6.59 5.81
CA SER A 24 -0.56 8.00 5.74
C SER A 24 -1.41 8.81 6.72
N ARG A 25 -0.90 9.97 7.11
CA ARG A 25 -1.62 10.96 7.92
C ARG A 25 -1.77 12.25 7.13
N ASN A 26 -2.94 12.88 7.23
CA ASN A 26 -3.15 14.21 6.66
C ASN A 26 -2.89 15.33 7.68
N GLU A 27 -2.95 16.57 7.19
CA GLU A 27 -2.77 17.79 7.99
C GLU A 27 -3.76 17.96 9.16
N LYS A 28 -4.90 17.27 9.14
CA LYS A 28 -5.89 17.26 10.22
C LYS A 28 -5.64 16.16 11.25
N GLY A 29 -4.60 15.35 11.07
CA GLY A 29 -4.31 14.21 11.92
C GLY A 29 -5.12 12.97 11.61
N GLU A 30 -5.90 12.95 10.53
CA GLU A 30 -6.70 11.79 10.13
C GLU A 30 -5.79 10.73 9.50
N LYS A 31 -6.01 9.46 9.88
CA LYS A 31 -5.28 8.33 9.33
C LYS A 31 -5.96 7.81 8.06
N ILE A 32 -5.18 7.66 7.01
CA ILE A 32 -5.62 7.25 5.67
C ILE A 32 -4.91 5.94 5.33
N TYR A 33 -5.69 5.01 4.78
CA TYR A 33 -5.19 3.73 4.30
C TYR A 33 -5.41 3.66 2.80
N SER A 34 -4.33 3.63 2.03
CA SER A 34 -4.36 3.50 0.58
C SER A 34 -3.99 2.08 0.17
N PHE A 35 -4.81 1.48 -0.69
CA PHE A 35 -4.59 0.12 -1.22
C PHE A 35 -4.50 0.22 -2.74
N TYR A 36 -3.39 -0.22 -3.30
CA TYR A 36 -3.20 -0.21 -4.76
C TYR A 36 -2.33 -1.38 -5.22
N VAL A 37 -2.55 -1.82 -6.46
CA VAL A 37 -1.72 -2.86 -7.07
C VAL A 37 -0.38 -2.24 -7.48
N LEU A 38 0.71 -2.99 -7.36
CA LEU A 38 2.01 -2.52 -7.82
C LEU A 38 1.93 -2.17 -9.32
N THR A 39 2.16 -0.90 -9.64
CA THR A 39 2.15 -0.40 -11.01
C THR A 39 3.56 0.00 -11.40
N SER A 40 4.02 -0.48 -12.55
CA SER A 40 5.07 0.17 -13.32
C SER A 40 4.43 0.95 -14.46
N ALA A 41 5.06 2.06 -14.85
CA ALA A 41 4.60 2.89 -15.95
C ALA A 41 5.78 3.30 -16.82
N LYS A 42 5.59 3.25 -18.15
CA LYS A 42 6.58 3.76 -19.09
C LYS A 42 6.41 5.26 -19.24
N LEU A 43 7.46 6.02 -18.94
CA LEU A 43 7.48 7.46 -19.05
C LEU A 43 7.72 7.91 -20.50
N SER A 44 7.35 9.16 -20.80
CA SER A 44 7.46 9.73 -22.14
C SER A 44 8.91 9.91 -22.63
N ASN A 45 9.87 9.98 -21.70
CA ASN A 45 11.30 10.00 -21.99
C ASN A 45 11.87 8.58 -22.26
N GLY A 46 11.04 7.54 -22.21
CA GLY A 46 11.43 6.16 -22.43
C GLY A 46 11.93 5.42 -21.18
N GLU A 47 12.02 6.11 -20.03
CA GLU A 47 12.35 5.49 -18.75
C GLU A 47 11.16 4.72 -18.16
N ASP A 48 11.45 3.73 -17.32
CA ASP A 48 10.43 3.01 -16.57
C ASP A 48 10.31 3.61 -15.16
N TRP A 49 9.13 4.12 -14.84
CA TRP A 49 8.77 4.47 -13.47
C TRP A 49 8.29 3.22 -12.74
N ASN A 50 8.91 2.97 -11.60
CA ASN A 50 8.51 1.92 -10.67
C ASN A 50 8.12 2.58 -9.35
N GLU A 51 7.11 2.02 -8.70
CA GLU A 51 6.74 2.42 -7.33
C GLU A 51 7.96 2.28 -6.40
N ASP A 52 8.24 3.32 -5.60
CA ASP A 52 9.32 3.27 -4.63
C ASP A 52 8.90 2.43 -3.41
N LEU A 53 9.53 1.28 -3.28
CA LEU A 53 9.32 0.32 -2.19
C LEU A 53 10.50 0.25 -1.21
N SER A 54 11.46 1.19 -1.27
CA SER A 54 12.68 1.16 -0.45
C SER A 54 12.40 1.07 1.06
N ASN A 55 11.34 1.72 1.52
CA ASN A 55 10.91 1.72 2.93
C ASN A 55 9.71 0.82 3.20
N ALA A 56 9.33 -0.02 2.24
CA ALA A 56 8.18 -0.89 2.40
C ALA A 56 8.57 -2.19 3.12
N LYS A 57 7.77 -2.59 4.10
CA LYS A 57 7.92 -3.90 4.74
C LYS A 57 7.17 -4.95 3.92
N THR A 58 7.90 -5.94 3.39
CA THR A 58 7.28 -7.10 2.74
C THR A 58 6.60 -7.99 3.78
N ILE A 59 5.34 -8.33 3.52
CA ILE A 59 4.50 -9.17 4.37
C ILE A 59 4.10 -10.42 3.60
N GLU A 60 4.68 -11.56 3.99
CA GLU A 60 4.39 -12.86 3.38
C GLU A 60 3.10 -13.49 3.92
N LYS A 61 2.79 -13.25 5.20
CA LYS A 61 1.61 -13.80 5.88
C LYS A 61 0.71 -12.68 6.35
N ARG A 62 -0.60 -12.80 6.13
CA ARG A 62 -1.59 -11.79 6.57
C ARG A 62 -1.53 -11.56 8.07
N GLU A 63 -1.10 -12.58 8.82
CA GLU A 63 -0.91 -12.58 10.26
C GLU A 63 0.26 -11.70 10.74
N ASP A 64 1.04 -11.10 9.84
CA ASP A 64 2.11 -10.16 10.20
C ASP A 64 1.68 -8.70 10.04
N LEU A 65 0.49 -8.46 9.47
CA LEU A 65 -0.09 -7.12 9.36
C LEU A 65 -0.59 -6.62 10.73
N PRO A 66 -0.65 -5.31 10.97
CA PRO A 66 -1.41 -4.74 12.08
C PRO A 66 -2.86 -5.24 12.09
N GLU A 67 -3.43 -5.50 13.28
CA GLU A 67 -4.78 -6.08 13.43
C GLU A 67 -5.85 -5.26 12.69
N ASN A 68 -5.76 -3.93 12.79
CA ASN A 68 -6.68 -3.01 12.12
C ASN A 68 -6.63 -3.16 10.59
N LEU A 69 -5.43 -3.30 10.02
CA LEU A 69 -5.25 -3.53 8.59
C LEU A 69 -5.80 -4.90 8.16
N ARG A 70 -5.62 -5.96 8.97
CA ARG A 70 -6.21 -7.27 8.66
C ARG A 70 -7.73 -7.20 8.58
N LYS A 71 -8.37 -6.46 9.50
CA LYS A 71 -9.83 -6.27 9.49
C LYS A 71 -10.28 -5.52 8.24
N ILE A 72 -9.60 -4.43 7.88
CA ILE A 72 -9.90 -3.65 6.67
C ILE A 72 -9.74 -4.51 5.41
N LEU A 73 -8.60 -5.21 5.27
CA LEU A 73 -8.32 -6.06 4.12
C LEU A 73 -9.31 -7.21 3.99
N ARG A 74 -9.77 -7.80 5.11
CA ARG A 74 -10.82 -8.84 5.06
C ARG A 74 -12.10 -8.30 4.41
N ASN A 75 -12.49 -7.06 4.71
CA ASN A 75 -13.68 -6.45 4.15
C ASN A 75 -13.46 -6.05 2.68
N VAL A 76 -12.35 -5.39 2.36
CA VAL A 76 -12.05 -4.86 1.01
C VAL A 76 -11.73 -5.96 -0.01
N LEU A 77 -11.02 -7.02 0.40
CA LEU A 77 -10.67 -8.14 -0.48
C LEU A 77 -11.78 -9.19 -0.59
N SER A 78 -12.78 -9.19 0.31
CA SER A 78 -13.94 -10.09 0.14
C SER A 78 -14.80 -9.74 -1.09
N SER A 79 -14.68 -8.51 -1.58
CA SER A 79 -15.38 -8.00 -2.76
C SER A 79 -14.55 -8.01 -4.06
N LEU A 80 -13.32 -8.53 -4.03
CA LEU A 80 -12.39 -8.63 -5.18
C LEU A 80 -12.15 -10.10 -5.56
#